data_AF-A0ABD6FRQ0-F1
#
_entry.id   AF-A0ABD6FRQ0-F1
#
_cell.length_a   1.000
_cell.length_b   1.000
_cell.length_c   1.000
_cell.angle_alpha   90.00
_cell.angle_beta   90.00
_cell.angle_gamma   90.00
#
_symmetry.space_group_name_H-M   'P 1'
#
loop_
_entity.id
_entity.type
_entity.pdbx_description
1 polymer ?
#
loop_
_entity_poly.entity_id
_entity_poly.type
_entity_poly.pdbx_seq_one_letter_code
_entity_poly.pdbx_strand_id
1 'polypeptide(L)'
;LWHWVARMEAAGVSREIMTVADMLEQLGLPRDLPNLIVVARDDMDDELKTRFIAALQDTFEVMLATPADDPFWQTILDEGLYSLPDPSQFPSVVERWKAGTTDKWDQESIDGLVAMVERLVELAGPEAVGVERIDPDAYTTAFLPR
;
A
#
# COMPACT_ATOMS: atom_id res chain seq x y z
N LEU A 1 6.44 -3.00 -2.39
CA LEU A 1 7.79 -2.41 -2.57
C LEU A 1 8.66 -2.53 -1.31
N TRP A 2 8.12 -2.28 -0.11
CA TRP A 2 8.83 -2.45 1.18
C TRP A 2 9.54 -3.81 1.35
N HIS A 3 8.89 -4.92 0.96
CA HIS A 3 9.46 -6.27 1.08
C HIS A 3 10.69 -6.51 0.20
N TRP A 4 10.73 -5.90 -1.00
CA TRP A 4 11.82 -6.09 -1.96
C TRP A 4 13.06 -5.30 -1.55
N VAL A 5 12.89 -4.01 -1.23
CA VAL A 5 13.98 -3.14 -0.77
C VAL A 5 14.63 -3.72 0.48
N ALA A 6 13.83 -4.16 1.46
CA ALA A 6 14.35 -4.78 2.66
C ALA A 6 15.22 -6.03 2.40
N ARG A 7 14.78 -6.91 1.48
CA ARG A 7 15.57 -8.11 1.10
C ARG A 7 16.90 -7.73 0.44
N MET A 8 16.84 -6.74 -0.44
CA MET A 8 18.00 -6.27 -1.23
C MET A 8 19.04 -5.56 -0.36
N GLU A 9 18.61 -4.83 0.67
CA GLU A 9 19.50 -4.24 1.66
C GLU A 9 20.02 -5.26 2.67
N ALA A 10 19.17 -6.18 3.15
CA ALA A 10 19.57 -7.27 4.04
C ALA A 10 20.66 -8.17 3.41
N ALA A 11 20.57 -8.39 2.10
CA ALA A 11 21.59 -9.13 1.35
C ALA A 11 22.87 -8.31 1.09
N GLY A 12 22.91 -7.02 1.45
CA GLY A 12 24.06 -6.14 1.26
C GLY A 12 24.39 -5.83 -0.20
N VAL A 13 23.47 -6.13 -1.13
CA VAL A 13 23.69 -5.99 -2.58
C VAL A 13 23.24 -4.64 -3.12
N SER A 14 22.49 -3.87 -2.34
CA SER A 14 21.94 -2.57 -2.75
C SER A 14 21.70 -1.67 -1.55
N ARG A 15 21.47 -0.39 -1.84
CA ARG A 15 20.97 0.60 -0.90
C ARG A 15 19.81 1.36 -1.54
N GLU A 16 18.83 1.76 -0.75
CA GLU A 16 17.77 2.65 -1.21
C GLU A 16 18.34 4.02 -1.62
N ILE A 17 17.94 4.53 -2.78
CA ILE A 17 18.31 5.86 -3.29
C ILE A 17 17.17 6.86 -3.11
N MET A 18 15.94 6.38 -3.27
CA MET A 18 14.72 7.16 -3.27
C MET A 18 13.54 6.22 -2.97
N THR A 19 12.62 6.63 -2.10
CA THR A 19 11.40 5.87 -1.85
C THR A 19 10.39 6.12 -2.97
N VAL A 20 9.36 5.27 -3.09
CA VAL A 20 8.24 5.53 -4.02
C VAL A 20 7.53 6.84 -3.66
N ALA A 21 7.38 7.14 -2.36
CA ALA A 21 6.79 8.38 -1.90
C ALA A 21 7.59 9.62 -2.37
N ASP A 22 8.91 9.54 -2.35
CA ASP A 22 9.77 10.61 -2.90
C ASP A 22 9.61 10.73 -4.42
N MET A 23 9.43 9.63 -5.15
CA MET A 23 9.16 9.67 -6.59
C MET A 23 7.81 10.34 -6.90
N LEU A 24 6.77 10.03 -6.14
CA LEU A 24 5.45 10.65 -6.29
C LEU A 24 5.53 12.16 -6.07
N GLU A 25 6.25 12.61 -5.04
CA GLU A 25 6.50 14.03 -4.79
C GLU A 25 7.20 14.71 -5.97
N GLN A 26 8.22 14.07 -6.57
CA GLN A 26 8.90 14.60 -7.76
C GLN A 26 8.01 14.68 -9.01
N LEU A 27 6.97 13.85 -9.07
CA LEU A 27 5.95 13.89 -10.11
C LEU A 27 4.85 14.91 -9.84
N GLY A 28 4.91 15.63 -8.71
CA GLY A 28 3.88 16.58 -8.28
C GLY A 28 2.62 15.91 -7.73
N LEU A 29 2.73 14.66 -7.29
CA LEU A 29 1.64 13.84 -6.75
C LEU A 29 1.73 13.74 -5.22
N PRO A 30 0.61 13.47 -4.51
CA PRO A 30 0.64 13.24 -3.07
C PRO A 30 1.53 12.04 -2.70
N ARG A 31 2.32 12.19 -1.63
CA ARG A 31 3.29 11.18 -1.14
C ARG A 31 2.60 9.92 -0.60
N ASP A 32 1.39 10.09 -0.10
CA ASP A 32 0.54 9.11 0.56
C ASP A 32 -0.47 8.44 -0.39
N LEU A 33 -0.29 8.63 -1.71
CA LEU A 33 -1.15 7.97 -2.70
C LEU A 33 -1.15 6.44 -2.49
N PRO A 34 -2.33 5.82 -2.43
CA PRO A 34 -2.45 4.39 -2.18
C PRO A 34 -1.91 3.60 -3.37
N ASN A 35 -0.85 2.83 -3.13
CA ASN A 35 -0.26 1.93 -4.13
C ASN A 35 -0.92 0.54 -4.17
N LEU A 36 -1.69 0.19 -3.12
CA LEU A 36 -2.42 -1.07 -2.99
C LEU A 36 -3.82 -0.75 -2.49
N ILE A 37 -4.82 -1.34 -3.15
CA ILE A 37 -6.24 -1.14 -2.83
C ILE A 37 -6.90 -2.51 -2.76
N VAL A 38 -7.81 -2.70 -1.79
CA VAL A 38 -8.67 -3.87 -1.73
C VAL A 38 -9.85 -3.67 -2.66
N VAL A 39 -10.04 -4.57 -3.61
CA VAL A 39 -11.17 -4.55 -4.54
C VAL A 39 -12.09 -5.72 -4.23
N ALA A 40 -13.38 -5.43 -4.05
CA ALA A 40 -14.43 -6.44 -3.93
C ALA A 40 -15.17 -6.59 -5.26
N ARG A 41 -15.70 -7.79 -5.52
CA ARG A 41 -16.61 -7.99 -6.65
C ARG A 41 -17.95 -7.31 -6.37
N ASP A 42 -18.61 -6.84 -7.42
CA ASP A 42 -19.92 -6.18 -7.32
C ASP A 42 -20.98 -7.10 -6.67
N ASP A 43 -20.91 -8.41 -6.94
CA ASP A 43 -21.84 -9.43 -6.46
C ASP A 43 -21.63 -9.86 -5.00
N MET A 44 -20.62 -9.33 -4.32
CA MET A 44 -20.39 -9.61 -2.91
C MET A 44 -21.46 -8.90 -2.05
N ASP A 45 -21.93 -9.58 -1.01
CA ASP A 45 -22.92 -9.02 -0.08
C ASP A 45 -22.38 -7.77 0.64
N ASP A 46 -23.20 -6.72 0.74
CA ASP A 46 -22.79 -5.42 1.28
C ASP A 46 -22.50 -5.46 2.79
N GLU A 47 -23.23 -6.29 3.53
CA GLU A 47 -22.96 -6.49 4.96
C GLU A 47 -21.62 -7.22 5.15
N LEU A 48 -21.32 -8.21 4.31
CA LEU A 48 -20.02 -8.87 4.29
C LEU A 48 -18.88 -7.91 3.94
N LYS A 49 -19.03 -7.05 2.92
CA LYS A 49 -18.03 -6.01 2.57
C LYS A 49 -17.77 -5.11 3.77
N THR A 50 -18.84 -4.64 4.41
CA THR A 50 -18.76 -3.71 5.56
C THR A 50 -18.00 -4.35 6.71
N ARG A 51 -18.38 -5.58 7.09
CA ARG A 51 -17.74 -6.30 8.20
C ARG A 51 -16.28 -6.65 7.89
N PHE A 52 -15.97 -6.99 6.64
CA PHE A 52 -14.60 -7.28 6.23
C PHE A 52 -13.69 -6.06 6.36
N ILE A 53 -14.12 -4.89 5.86
CA ILE A 53 -13.33 -3.67 5.97
C ILE A 53 -13.16 -3.25 7.43
N ALA A 54 -14.22 -3.31 8.25
CA ALA A 54 -14.12 -3.00 9.68
C ALA A 54 -13.10 -3.91 10.38
N ALA A 55 -13.18 -5.23 10.17
CA ALA A 55 -12.20 -6.17 10.73
C ALA A 55 -10.78 -5.92 10.22
N LEU A 56 -10.63 -5.50 8.96
CA LEU A 56 -9.34 -5.15 8.38
C LEU A 56 -8.77 -3.88 9.03
N GLN A 57 -9.58 -2.84 9.24
CA GLN A 57 -9.19 -1.61 9.92
C GLN A 57 -8.75 -1.88 11.37
N ASP A 58 -9.54 -2.65 12.13
CA ASP A 58 -9.18 -3.09 13.49
C ASP A 58 -7.84 -3.84 13.50
N THR A 59 -7.62 -4.70 12.51
CA THR A 59 -6.36 -5.45 12.36
C THR A 59 -5.18 -4.50 12.10
N PHE A 60 -5.34 -3.54 11.19
CA PHE A 60 -4.28 -2.55 10.91
C PHE A 60 -3.99 -1.68 12.12
N GLU A 61 -5.00 -1.23 12.86
CA GLU A 61 -4.83 -0.43 14.08
C GLU A 61 -3.95 -1.18 15.09
N VAL A 62 -4.30 -2.43 15.39
CA VAL A 62 -3.53 -3.29 16.31
C VAL A 62 -2.11 -3.51 15.81
N MET A 63 -1.94 -3.86 14.54
CA MET A 63 -0.62 -4.14 13.97
C MET A 63 0.26 -2.89 13.92
N LEU A 64 -0.28 -1.71 13.59
CA LEU A 64 0.47 -0.45 13.60
C LEU A 64 0.95 -0.09 15.01
N ALA A 65 0.10 -0.31 16.02
CA ALA A 65 0.43 -0.07 17.42
C ALA A 65 1.40 -1.10 18.03
N THR A 66 1.49 -2.31 17.47
CA THR A 66 2.34 -3.40 17.98
C THR A 66 3.82 -3.10 17.72
N PRO A 67 4.69 -2.98 18.74
CA PRO A 67 6.12 -2.68 18.55
C PRO A 67 6.82 -3.64 17.58
N ALA A 68 7.78 -3.17 16.78
CA ALA A 68 8.42 -4.02 15.75
C ALA A 68 9.28 -5.18 16.31
N ASP A 69 9.61 -5.14 17.60
CA ASP A 69 10.29 -6.20 18.34
C ASP A 69 9.33 -7.14 19.11
N ASP A 70 8.01 -6.93 18.99
CA ASP A 70 7.01 -7.78 19.61
C ASP A 70 7.06 -9.23 19.07
N PRO A 71 6.93 -10.27 19.93
CA PRO A 71 6.92 -11.67 19.53
C PRO A 71 5.86 -12.02 18.46
N PHE A 72 4.77 -11.27 18.36
CA PHE A 72 3.77 -11.42 17.30
C PHE A 72 4.43 -11.44 15.91
N TRP A 73 5.37 -10.53 15.64
CA TRP A 73 6.01 -10.44 14.32
C TRP A 73 6.83 -11.69 14.00
N GLN A 74 7.47 -12.31 15.01
CA GLN A 74 8.22 -13.55 14.81
C GLN A 74 7.33 -14.70 14.33
N THR A 75 6.05 -14.72 14.74
CA THR A 75 5.09 -15.75 14.28
C THR A 75 4.92 -15.76 12.76
N ILE A 76 5.06 -14.62 12.08
CA ILE A 76 4.97 -14.53 10.61
C ILE A 76 6.11 -15.31 9.95
N LEU A 77 7.31 -15.28 10.54
CA LEU A 77 8.46 -16.04 10.06
C LEU A 77 8.34 -17.52 10.42
N ASP A 78 7.89 -17.81 11.64
CA ASP A 78 7.76 -19.19 12.14
C ASP A 78 6.72 -20.00 11.36
N GLU A 79 5.61 -19.36 10.95
CA GLU A 79 4.56 -19.94 10.09
C GLU A 79 4.93 -19.94 8.59
N GLY A 80 6.11 -19.42 8.22
CA GLY A 80 6.56 -19.38 6.83
C GLY A 80 5.75 -18.46 5.91
N LEU A 81 4.99 -17.52 6.48
CA LEU A 81 4.20 -16.53 5.74
C LEU A 81 5.08 -15.45 5.11
N TYR A 82 6.30 -15.31 5.61
CA TYR A 82 7.33 -14.45 5.04
C TYR A 82 8.72 -15.06 5.24
N SER A 83 9.67 -14.69 4.38
CA SER A 83 11.06 -15.15 4.48
C SER A 83 12.05 -14.06 4.13
N LEU A 84 13.18 -14.07 4.82
CA LEU A 84 14.32 -13.19 4.58
C LEU A 84 15.60 -14.02 4.58
N PRO A 85 16.63 -13.62 3.80
CA PRO A 85 17.95 -14.23 3.91
C PRO A 85 18.54 -14.12 5.31
N ASP A 86 18.31 -12.99 5.98
CA ASP A 86 18.65 -12.74 7.38
C ASP A 86 17.36 -12.39 8.16
N PRO A 87 16.82 -13.32 8.97
CA PRO A 87 15.62 -13.09 9.78
C PRO A 87 15.75 -11.92 10.77
N SER A 88 16.96 -11.58 11.20
CA SER A 88 17.16 -10.48 12.16
C SER A 88 16.80 -9.10 11.60
N GLN A 89 16.63 -8.99 10.28
CA GLN A 89 16.21 -7.77 9.58
C GLN A 89 14.68 -7.55 9.62
N PHE A 90 13.90 -8.52 10.10
CA PHE A 90 12.44 -8.44 10.07
C PHE A 90 11.84 -7.22 10.80
N PRO A 91 12.37 -6.75 11.94
CA PRO A 91 11.91 -5.51 12.56
C PRO A 91 12.02 -4.28 11.64
N SER A 92 13.08 -4.17 10.83
CA SER A 92 13.21 -3.09 9.84
C SER A 92 12.15 -3.20 8.73
N VAL A 93 11.77 -4.42 8.38
CA VAL A 93 10.69 -4.68 7.42
C VAL A 93 9.34 -4.22 7.98
N VAL A 94 9.08 -4.51 9.25
CA VAL A 94 7.87 -4.06 9.95
C VAL A 94 7.81 -2.53 9.98
N GLU A 95 8.87 -1.86 10.41
CA GLU A 95 8.92 -0.39 10.47
C GLU A 95 8.66 0.26 9.10
N ARG A 96 9.21 -0.31 8.03
CA ARG A 96 8.95 0.16 6.66
C ARG A 96 7.51 -0.12 6.20
N TRP A 97 6.96 -1.27 6.56
CA TRP A 97 5.56 -1.57 6.28
C TRP A 97 4.63 -0.57 6.97
N LYS A 98 4.89 -0.27 8.25
CA LYS A 98 4.13 0.74 9.01
C LYS A 98 4.22 2.12 8.35
N ALA A 99 5.43 2.57 8.01
CA ALA A 99 5.65 3.87 7.38
C ALA A 99 5.01 4.00 5.98
N GLY A 100 4.84 2.88 5.27
CA GLY A 100 4.21 2.83 3.95
C GLY A 100 2.71 2.51 3.96
N THR A 101 2.12 2.30 5.14
CA THR A 101 0.68 2.02 5.28
C THR A 101 -0.06 3.35 5.37
N THR A 102 -0.94 3.62 4.41
CA THR A 102 -1.84 4.77 4.43
C THR A 102 -3.18 4.39 5.06
N ASP A 103 -3.76 5.28 5.84
CA ASP A 103 -5.06 5.15 6.49
C ASP A 103 -6.13 6.06 5.85
N LYS A 104 -5.74 6.82 4.82
CA LYS A 104 -6.55 7.86 4.23
C LYS A 104 -7.22 7.39 2.94
N TRP A 105 -8.55 7.54 2.89
CA TRP A 105 -9.34 7.43 1.66
C TRP A 105 -10.36 8.56 1.61
N ASP A 106 -10.03 9.59 0.84
CA ASP A 106 -10.84 10.79 0.66
C ASP A 106 -10.76 11.32 -0.79
N GLN A 107 -11.39 12.47 -1.03
CA GLN A 107 -11.40 13.05 -2.38
C GLN A 107 -9.99 13.43 -2.88
N GLU A 108 -9.11 13.89 -1.99
CA GLU A 108 -7.72 14.20 -2.36
C GLU A 108 -6.97 12.95 -2.86
N SER A 109 -7.22 11.82 -2.21
CA SER A 109 -6.68 10.52 -2.62
C SER A 109 -7.18 10.12 -4.01
N ILE A 110 -8.48 10.30 -4.28
CA ILE A 110 -9.09 10.02 -5.58
C ILE A 110 -8.53 10.94 -6.66
N ASP A 111 -8.49 12.25 -6.41
CA ASP A 111 -7.98 13.24 -7.36
C ASP A 111 -6.52 12.97 -7.72
N GLY A 112 -5.69 12.61 -6.72
CA GLY A 112 -4.30 12.26 -6.96
C GLY A 112 -4.12 10.95 -7.74
N LEU A 113 -4.99 9.94 -7.56
CA LEU A 113 -4.99 8.72 -8.37
C LEU A 113 -5.34 9.02 -9.83
N VAL A 114 -6.35 9.88 -10.06
CA VAL A 114 -6.72 10.33 -11.42
C VAL A 114 -5.55 11.07 -12.06
N ALA A 115 -4.95 12.05 -11.36
CA ALA A 115 -3.80 12.81 -11.85
C ALA A 115 -2.59 11.92 -12.15
N MET A 116 -2.35 10.88 -11.34
CA MET A 116 -1.30 9.90 -11.60
C MET A 116 -1.51 9.18 -12.93
N VAL A 117 -2.72 8.71 -13.21
CA VAL A 117 -2.98 8.00 -14.47
C VAL A 117 -2.95 8.95 -15.67
N GLU A 118 -3.48 10.16 -15.55
CA GLU A 118 -3.33 11.19 -16.59
C GLU A 118 -1.85 11.44 -16.91
N ARG A 119 -1.00 11.56 -15.88
CA ARG A 119 0.44 11.74 -16.05
C ARG A 119 1.11 10.54 -16.71
N LEU A 120 0.71 9.32 -16.35
CA LEU A 120 1.22 8.10 -16.99
C LEU A 120 0.82 8.03 -18.46
N VAL A 121 -0.42 8.40 -18.81
CA VAL A 121 -0.90 8.44 -20.19
C VAL A 121 -0.14 9.50 -21.00
N GLU A 122 0.11 10.68 -20.42
CA GLU A 122 0.91 11.73 -21.07
C GLU A 122 2.34 11.28 -21.39
N LEU A 123 2.96 10.53 -20.46
CA LEU A 123 4.35 10.11 -20.58
C LEU A 123 4.57 8.87 -21.45
N ALA A 124 3.71 7.86 -21.30
CA ALA A 124 3.89 6.54 -21.91
C ALA A 124 2.91 6.27 -23.07
N GLY A 125 1.88 7.09 -23.22
CA GLY A 125 0.80 6.89 -24.18
C GLY A 125 -0.28 5.91 -23.68
N PRO A 126 -1.53 6.05 -24.16
CA PRO A 126 -2.66 5.27 -23.67
C PRO A 126 -2.55 3.76 -23.96
N GLU A 127 -1.85 3.37 -25.03
CA GLU A 127 -1.62 1.96 -25.37
C GLU A 127 -0.74 1.25 -24.32
N ALA A 128 0.31 1.92 -23.85
CA ALA A 128 1.22 1.35 -22.85
C ALA A 128 0.56 1.28 -21.46
N VAL A 129 -0.29 2.26 -21.12
CA VAL A 129 -1.01 2.31 -19.85
C VAL A 129 -2.25 1.42 -19.87
N GLY A 130 -2.85 1.18 -21.04
CA GLY A 130 -4.05 0.36 -21.23
C GLY A 130 -5.37 1.12 -21.06
N VAL A 131 -5.32 2.44 -20.83
CA VAL A 131 -6.49 3.33 -20.74
C VAL A 131 -6.18 4.70 -21.34
N GLU A 132 -7.19 5.37 -21.87
CA GLU A 132 -7.07 6.78 -22.32
C GLU A 132 -7.24 7.78 -21.18
N ARG A 133 -8.10 7.43 -20.22
CA ARG A 133 -8.39 8.20 -19.00
C ARG A 133 -9.04 7.28 -17.98
N ILE A 134 -9.00 7.65 -16.71
CA ILE A 134 -9.84 7.05 -15.68
C ILE A 134 -11.12 7.86 -15.52
N ASP A 135 -12.23 7.16 -15.31
CA ASP A 135 -13.48 7.77 -14.90
C ASP A 135 -13.41 8.11 -13.39
N PRO A 136 -13.47 9.39 -12.98
CA PRO A 136 -13.45 9.74 -11.56
C PRO A 136 -14.60 9.09 -10.77
N ASP A 137 -15.74 8.83 -11.43
CA ASP A 137 -16.90 8.18 -10.84
C ASP A 137 -16.67 6.67 -10.60
N ALA A 138 -15.54 6.11 -11.08
CA ALA A 138 -15.11 4.76 -10.73
C ALA A 138 -14.68 4.65 -9.25
N TYR A 139 -14.43 5.78 -8.59
CA TYR A 139 -14.11 5.84 -7.17
C TYR A 139 -15.26 6.47 -6.37
N THR A 140 -15.41 6.05 -5.12
CA THR A 140 -16.39 6.62 -4.22
C THR A 140 -15.86 6.70 -2.79
N THR A 141 -16.29 7.73 -2.07
CA THR A 141 -16.11 7.88 -0.62
C THR A 141 -17.38 7.54 0.15
N ALA A 142 -18.46 7.13 -0.53
CA ALA A 142 -19.75 6.82 0.10
C ALA A 142 -19.69 5.56 0.96
N PHE A 143 -18.80 4.61 0.63
CA PHE A 143 -18.58 3.39 1.39
C PHE A 143 -17.33 3.52 2.28
N LEU A 144 -17.49 4.28 3.37
CA LEU A 144 -16.51 4.34 4.45
C LEU A 144 -17.15 3.74 5.70
N PRO A 145 -16.98 2.43 5.95
CA PRO A 145 -17.39 1.84 7.22
C PRO A 145 -16.64 2.58 8.34
N ARG A 146 -17.41 3.04 9.32
CA ARG A 146 -16.93 3.72 10.53
C ARG A 146 -16.57 2.70 11.60
#